data_AF-A0A924CMC7-F1
#
_entry.id   AF-A0A924CMC7-F1
#
_cell.length_a   1.000
_cell.length_b   1.000
_cell.length_c   1.000
_cell.angle_alpha   90.00
_cell.angle_beta   90.00
_cell.angle_gamma   90.00
#
_symmetry.space_group_name_H-M   'P 1'
#
loop_
_entity.id
_entity.type
_entity.pdbx_description
1 polymer ?
#
loop_
_entity_poly.entity_id
_entity_poly.type
_entity_poly.pdbx_seq_one_letter_code
_entity_poly.pdbx_strand_id
1 'polypeptide(L)'
;MIPTPIALRRAIKDQLQSGMRFEFGIPATAIRIETALPHVRGTVTHIKPSPDGITLQVNVPATGGTVALTIMIAKLDPVPPIDSIVPLAFDLKQMLLFDGSGDRIYPPIALTLE
;
A
#
# COMPACT_ATOMS: atom_id res chain seq x y z
N MET A 1 25.58 13.39 -1.70
CA MET A 1 25.59 12.92 -3.10
C MET A 1 24.37 12.04 -3.29
N ILE A 2 23.52 12.33 -4.28
CA ILE A 2 22.38 11.46 -4.62
C ILE A 2 22.85 10.52 -5.73
N PRO A 3 22.76 9.20 -5.57
CA PRO A 3 23.20 8.26 -6.60
C PRO A 3 22.40 8.47 -7.88
N THR A 4 23.09 8.43 -9.02
CA THR A 4 22.47 8.50 -10.34
C THR A 4 21.44 7.37 -10.54
N PRO A 5 20.32 7.62 -11.22
CA PRO A 5 19.19 6.68 -11.32
C PRO A 5 19.55 5.26 -11.79
N ILE A 6 20.55 5.11 -12.66
CA ILE A 6 21.01 3.81 -13.18
C ILE A 6 21.71 2.99 -12.09
N ALA A 7 22.54 3.62 -11.25
CA ALA A 7 23.23 2.93 -10.16
C ALA A 7 22.24 2.45 -9.10
N LEU A 8 21.19 3.25 -8.86
CA LEU A 8 20.12 2.94 -7.94
C LEU A 8 19.23 1.77 -8.43
N ARG A 9 18.89 1.76 -9.73
CA ARG A 9 18.16 0.63 -10.36
C ARG A 9 18.95 -0.68 -10.30
N ARG A 10 20.27 -0.62 -10.51
CA ARG A 10 21.15 -1.79 -10.36
C ARG A 10 21.24 -2.27 -8.91
N ALA A 11 21.45 -1.36 -7.96
CA ALA A 11 21.50 -1.70 -6.54
C ALA A 11 20.22 -2.41 -6.07
N ILE A 12 19.03 -1.90 -6.46
CA ILE A 12 17.77 -2.58 -6.14
C ILE A 12 17.69 -3.95 -6.79
N LYS A 13 18.07 -4.09 -8.07
CA LYS A 13 18.04 -5.37 -8.79
C LYS A 13 18.97 -6.40 -8.12
N ASP A 14 20.20 -6.00 -7.80
CA ASP A 14 21.20 -6.86 -7.19
C ASP A 14 20.77 -7.25 -5.76
N GLN A 15 20.15 -6.33 -5.03
CA GLN A 15 19.59 -6.60 -3.71
C GLN A 15 18.34 -7.50 -3.74
N LEU A 16 17.44 -7.34 -4.71
CA LEU A 16 16.30 -8.25 -4.91
C LEU A 16 16.77 -9.67 -5.26
N GLN A 17 17.84 -9.81 -6.04
CA GLN A 17 18.44 -11.10 -6.37
C GLN A 17 19.15 -11.77 -5.18
N SER A 18 19.59 -10.99 -4.18
CA SER A 18 20.28 -11.50 -2.99
C SER A 18 19.35 -12.12 -1.94
N GLY A 19 18.02 -12.07 -2.13
CA GLY A 19 17.06 -12.58 -1.15
C GLY A 19 16.85 -11.69 0.07
N MET A 20 17.33 -10.44 0.03
CA MET A 20 17.02 -9.46 1.06
C MET A 20 15.53 -9.14 1.11
N ARG A 21 15.02 -8.96 2.33
CA ARG A 21 13.64 -8.53 2.59
C ARG A 21 13.54 -7.03 2.42
N PHE A 22 12.54 -6.62 1.66
CA PHE A 22 12.13 -5.22 1.55
C PHE A 22 10.77 -5.05 2.21
N GLU A 23 10.58 -3.91 2.83
CA GLU A 23 9.27 -3.51 3.35
C GLU A 23 8.69 -2.43 2.46
N PHE A 24 7.44 -2.62 2.07
CA PHE A 24 6.69 -1.63 1.31
C PHE A 24 5.71 -0.92 2.24
N GLY A 25 5.83 0.40 2.33
CA GLY A 25 4.85 1.24 3.01
C GLY A 25 3.91 1.88 2.01
N ILE A 26 2.61 1.83 2.30
CA ILE A 26 1.58 2.53 1.51
C ILE A 26 0.80 3.43 2.47
N PRO A 27 0.75 4.75 2.24
CA PRO A 27 -0.06 5.65 3.05
C PRO A 27 -1.54 5.24 3.00
N ALA A 28 -2.26 5.35 4.10
CA ALA A 28 -3.70 5.04 4.15
C ALA A 28 -4.51 5.84 3.10
N THR A 29 -4.07 7.07 2.79
CA THR A 29 -4.67 7.95 1.76
C THR A 29 -4.47 7.45 0.33
N ALA A 30 -3.54 6.53 0.11
CA ALA A 30 -3.22 5.93 -1.18
C ALA A 30 -3.96 4.59 -1.43
N ILE A 31 -4.82 4.17 -0.50
CA ILE A 31 -5.59 2.93 -0.57
C ILE A 31 -7.06 3.27 -0.82
N ARG A 32 -7.68 2.63 -1.80
CA ARG A 32 -9.09 2.85 -2.16
C ARG A 32 -9.80 1.53 -2.40
N ILE A 33 -11.11 1.53 -2.17
CA ILE A 33 -11.97 0.44 -2.62
C ILE A 33 -12.33 0.72 -4.07
N GLU A 34 -11.96 -0.18 -4.97
CA GLU A 34 -12.20 -0.03 -6.40
C GLU A 34 -12.53 -1.40 -6.99
N THR A 35 -13.38 -1.48 -8.01
CA THR A 35 -13.87 -2.75 -8.58
C THR A 35 -13.35 -3.05 -9.99
N ALA A 36 -12.64 -2.10 -10.61
CA ALA A 36 -12.34 -2.12 -12.05
C ALA A 36 -11.04 -2.84 -12.51
N LEU A 37 -10.15 -3.26 -11.60
CA LEU A 37 -8.79 -3.76 -11.90
C LEU A 37 -8.49 -5.06 -11.11
N PRO A 38 -7.38 -5.76 -11.38
CA PRO A 38 -6.95 -6.86 -10.52
C PRO A 38 -6.60 -6.32 -9.12
N HIS A 39 -7.48 -6.61 -8.16
CA HIS A 39 -7.43 -6.05 -6.81
C HIS A 39 -6.95 -7.07 -5.78
N VAL A 40 -6.22 -6.57 -4.78
CA VAL A 40 -6.00 -7.32 -3.54
C VAL A 40 -7.32 -7.33 -2.77
N ARG A 41 -7.73 -8.50 -2.28
CA ARG A 41 -8.98 -8.63 -1.52
C ARG A 41 -8.69 -8.58 -0.03
N GLY A 42 -9.50 -7.84 0.71
CA GLY A 42 -9.44 -7.79 2.16
C GLY A 42 -10.82 -7.88 2.80
N THR A 43 -10.87 -8.29 4.05
CA THR A 43 -12.10 -8.41 4.84
C THR A 43 -12.24 -7.23 5.77
N VAL A 44 -13.38 -6.54 5.73
CA VAL A 44 -13.68 -5.43 6.64
C VAL A 44 -13.88 -5.99 8.05
N THR A 45 -13.12 -5.50 9.02
CA THR A 45 -13.19 -5.97 10.42
C THR A 45 -13.76 -4.92 11.37
N HIS A 46 -13.46 -3.64 11.13
CA HIS A 46 -13.94 -2.55 11.96
C HIS A 46 -14.31 -1.34 11.12
N ILE A 47 -15.30 -0.59 11.61
CA ILE A 47 -15.79 0.66 11.01
C ILE A 47 -15.81 1.71 12.12
N LYS A 48 -15.17 2.85 11.90
CA LYS A 48 -15.17 3.98 12.84
C LYS A 48 -15.48 5.29 12.12
N PRO A 49 -16.40 6.12 12.64
CA PRO A 49 -16.58 7.47 12.11
C PRO A 49 -15.32 8.31 12.39
N SER A 50 -14.98 9.20 11.45
CA SER A 50 -13.91 10.19 11.59
C SER A 50 -14.44 11.58 11.21
N PRO A 51 -13.76 12.68 11.57
CA PRO A 51 -14.19 14.03 11.20
C PRO A 51 -14.40 14.21 9.69
N ASP A 52 -13.51 13.58 8.91
CA ASP A 52 -13.42 13.72 7.46
C ASP A 52 -14.21 12.64 6.69
N GLY A 53 -14.75 11.62 7.38
CA GLY A 53 -15.45 10.53 6.73
C GLY A 53 -15.63 9.31 7.62
N ILE A 54 -15.37 8.14 7.06
CA ILE A 54 -15.44 6.86 7.76
C ILE A 54 -14.13 6.14 7.55
N THR A 55 -13.56 5.63 8.63
CA THR A 55 -12.36 4.82 8.60
C THR A 55 -12.72 3.35 8.72
N LEU A 56 -12.23 2.54 7.79
CA LEU A 56 -12.34 1.09 7.81
C LEU A 56 -11.02 0.46 8.21
N GLN A 57 -11.10 -0.61 8.99
CA GLN A 57 -9.99 -1.53 9.18
C GLN A 57 -10.24 -2.78 8.36
N VAL A 58 -9.32 -3.10 7.45
CA VAL A 58 -9.45 -4.19 6.48
C VAL A 58 -8.27 -5.15 6.64
N ASN A 59 -8.57 -6.43 6.85
CA ASN A 59 -7.57 -7.47 6.95
C ASN A 59 -7.29 -8.06 5.58
N VAL A 60 -6.02 -8.02 5.16
CA VAL A 60 -5.55 -8.54 3.89
C VAL A 60 -4.69 -9.79 4.12
N PRO A 61 -5.01 -10.93 3.50
CA PRO A 61 -4.12 -12.08 3.51
C PRO A 61 -2.81 -11.76 2.78
N ALA A 62 -1.67 -12.00 3.44
CA ALA A 62 -0.35 -11.76 2.87
C ALA A 62 0.58 -12.96 3.14
N THR A 63 1.68 -13.05 2.39
CA THR A 63 2.69 -14.07 2.65
C THR A 63 3.28 -13.85 4.05
N GLY A 64 3.04 -14.80 4.95
CA GLY A 64 3.51 -14.72 6.35
C GLY A 64 2.47 -14.26 7.37
N GLY A 65 1.22 -13.99 6.97
CA GLY A 65 0.14 -13.71 7.92
C GLY A 65 -0.99 -12.85 7.36
N THR A 66 -1.54 -11.99 8.22
CA THR A 66 -2.60 -11.03 7.86
C THR A 66 -2.09 -9.63 8.16
N VAL A 67 -2.28 -8.71 7.20
CA VAL A 67 -1.97 -7.29 7.37
C VAL A 67 -3.26 -6.53 7.61
N ALA A 68 -3.34 -5.77 8.69
CA ALA A 68 -4.45 -4.86 8.96
C ALA A 68 -4.18 -3.51 8.30
N LEU A 69 -4.98 -3.14 7.31
CA LEU A 69 -4.92 -1.87 6.61
C LEU A 69 -6.01 -0.93 7.12
N THR A 70 -5.70 0.35 7.17
CA THR A 70 -6.66 1.41 7.48
C THR A 70 -7.00 2.17 6.21
N ILE A 71 -8.28 2.30 5.90
CA ILE A 71 -8.78 2.92 4.68
C ILE A 71 -9.75 4.03 5.08
N MET A 72 -9.66 5.18 4.40
CA MET A 72 -10.62 6.27 4.60
C MET A 72 -11.61 6.30 3.44
N ILE A 73 -12.89 6.25 3.77
CA ILE A 73 -14.01 6.39 2.84
C ILE A 73 -14.58 7.80 3.00
N ALA A 74 -14.77 8.49 1.88
CA ALA A 74 -15.39 9.80 1.87
C ALA A 74 -16.87 9.71 2.27
N LYS A 75 -17.42 10.77 2.88
CA LYS A 75 -18.80 10.76 3.44
C LYS A 75 -19.91 10.36 2.47
N LEU A 76 -19.70 10.53 1.17
CA LEU A 76 -20.71 10.27 0.13
C LEU A 76 -20.63 8.85 -0.47
N ASP A 77 -19.57 8.11 -0.15
CA ASP A 77 -19.36 6.77 -0.71
C ASP A 77 -20.10 5.71 0.13
N PRO A 78 -20.63 4.65 -0.50
CA PRO A 78 -21.27 3.56 0.21
C PRO A 78 -20.27 2.84 1.12
N VAL A 79 -20.68 2.64 2.38
CA VAL A 79 -19.85 1.98 3.38
C VAL A 79 -20.11 0.48 3.33
N PRO A 80 -19.10 -0.35 3.02
CA PRO A 80 -19.24 -1.80 3.05
C PRO A 80 -19.45 -2.30 4.50
N PRO A 81 -20.27 -3.35 4.71
CA PRO A 81 -20.53 -3.88 6.04
C PRO A 81 -19.32 -4.62 6.62
N ILE A 82 -19.31 -4.81 7.94
CA ILE A 82 -18.34 -5.68 8.61
C ILE A 82 -18.44 -7.11 8.04
N ASP A 83 -17.32 -7.81 8.01
CA ASP A 83 -17.12 -9.15 7.44
C ASP A 83 -17.26 -9.26 5.92
N SER A 84 -17.54 -8.16 5.22
CA SER A 84 -17.57 -8.16 3.76
C SER A 84 -16.16 -8.17 3.16
N ILE A 85 -16.04 -8.83 2.01
CA ILE A 85 -14.81 -8.85 1.21
C ILE A 85 -14.86 -7.67 0.24
N VAL A 86 -13.87 -6.80 0.34
CA VAL A 86 -13.73 -5.61 -0.50
C VAL A 86 -12.49 -5.71 -1.38
N PRO A 87 -12.60 -5.33 -2.67
CA PRO A 87 -11.45 -5.19 -3.54
C PRO A 87 -10.70 -3.88 -3.22
N LEU A 88 -9.38 -3.97 -3.05
CA LEU A 88 -8.50 -2.86 -2.73
C LEU A 88 -7.58 -2.54 -3.92
N ALA A 89 -7.55 -1.26 -4.26
CA ALA A 89 -6.58 -0.67 -5.17
C ALA A 89 -5.57 0.18 -4.39
N PHE A 90 -4.32 0.14 -4.86
CA PHE A 90 -3.20 0.91 -4.30
C PHE A 90 -2.65 1.87 -5.34
N ASP A 91 -2.51 3.14 -4.97
CA ASP A 91 -1.74 4.08 -5.79
C ASP A 91 -0.24 3.79 -5.64
N LEU A 92 0.29 3.00 -6.56
CA LEU A 92 1.69 2.58 -6.57
C LEU A 92 2.67 3.78 -6.68
N LYS A 93 2.23 4.95 -7.14
CA LYS A 93 3.07 6.16 -7.19
C LYS A 93 3.39 6.70 -5.79
N GLN A 94 2.54 6.40 -4.81
CA GLN A 94 2.71 6.80 -3.41
C GLN A 94 3.36 5.70 -2.56
N MET A 95 3.74 4.58 -3.17
CA MET A 95 4.42 3.49 -2.50
C MET A 95 5.82 3.92 -2.05
N LEU A 96 6.17 3.55 -0.83
CA LEU A 96 7.45 3.79 -0.21
C LEU A 96 8.19 2.46 -0.04
N LEU A 97 9.50 2.48 -0.21
CA LEU A 97 10.37 1.32 -0.04
C LEU A 97 11.31 1.55 1.13
N PHE A 98 11.36 0.57 2.04
CA PHE A 98 12.22 0.54 3.21
C PHE A 98 13.13 -0.69 3.15
N ASP A 99 14.33 -0.55 3.70
CA ASP A 99 15.23 -1.69 3.88
C ASP A 99 14.90 -2.47 5.15
N GLY A 100 15.60 -3.58 5.37
CA GLY A 100 15.42 -4.42 6.56
C GLY A 100 15.83 -3.75 7.89
N SER A 101 16.44 -2.55 7.85
CA SER A 101 16.70 -1.70 9.02
C SER A 101 15.58 -0.71 9.30
N GLY A 102 14.58 -0.61 8.42
CA GLY A 102 13.49 0.37 8.51
C GLY A 102 13.86 1.74 7.95
N ASP A 103 15.03 1.89 7.34
CA ASP A 103 15.43 3.13 6.69
C ASP A 103 14.78 3.24 5.32
N ARG A 104 14.31 4.45 5.01
CA ARG A 104 13.64 4.73 3.74
C ARG A 104 14.67 4.76 2.62
N ILE A 105 14.58 3.79 1.71
CA ILE A 105 15.50 3.69 0.56
C ILE A 105 15.10 4.67 -0.56
N TYR A 106 13.81 5.04 -0.67
CA TYR A 106 13.30 5.81 -1.82
C TYR A 106 12.28 6.93 -1.50
N PRO A 107 12.39 8.12 -2.15
CA PRO A 107 11.27 9.04 -2.31
C PRO A 107 10.16 8.41 -3.18
N PRO A 108 8.90 8.90 -3.13
CA PRO A 108 7.77 8.27 -3.84
C PRO A 108 8.14 8.12 -5.31
N ILE A 109 7.94 6.93 -5.88
CA ILE A 109 8.30 6.67 -7.26
C ILE A 109 7.39 7.54 -8.13
N ALA A 110 7.92 8.67 -8.59
CA ALA A 110 7.41 9.31 -9.79
C ALA A 110 7.65 8.32 -10.92
N LEU A 111 6.67 7.45 -11.17
CA LEU A 111 6.58 6.68 -12.40
C LEU A 111 6.34 7.70 -13.51
N THR A 112 7.42 8.34 -13.98
CA THR A 112 7.46 8.95 -15.30
C THR A 112 7.33 7.80 -16.28
N LEU A 113 6.09 7.56 -16.71
CA LEU A 113 5.79 6.84 -17.94
C LEU A 113 6.25 7.77 -19.06
N GLU A 114 7.40 7.47 -19.67
CA GLU A 114 7.66 7.84 -21.07
C GLU A 114 6.99 6.82 -21.99
#